data_AF-A0A660QDH7-F1
#
_entry.id   AF-A0A660QDH7-F1
#
_cell.length_a   1.000
_cell.length_b   1.000
_cell.length_c   1.000
_cell.angle_alpha   90.00
_cell.angle_beta   90.00
_cell.angle_gamma   90.00
#
_symmetry.space_group_name_H-M   'P 1'
#
loop_
_entity.id
_entity.type
_entity.pdbx_description
1 polymer ?
#
loop_
_entity_poly.entity_id
_entity_poly.type
_entity_poly.pdbx_seq_one_letter_code
_entity_poly.pdbx_strand_id
1 'polypeptide(L)'
;MTWATVVDAAFKIKVKEPAVVEKILEEAEEVFECKIEYDESMDTFFLYNMSWMSHVTKERIDRFIKKYRELIEEFDADLYMLTAPHASWKIKNN
;
A
#
# COMPACT_ATOMS: atom_id res chain seq x y z
N MET A 1 -22.74 2.08 4.70
CA MET A 1 -22.63 0.94 3.77
C MET A 1 -21.22 0.43 3.89
N THR A 2 -21.03 -0.86 4.20
CA THR A 2 -19.74 -1.54 4.31
C THR A 2 -19.40 -2.04 2.91
N TRP A 3 -18.29 -1.56 2.36
CA TRP A 3 -17.81 -1.95 1.04
C TRP A 3 -16.76 -3.02 1.33
N ALA A 4 -16.94 -4.25 0.87
CA ALA A 4 -15.85 -5.20 1.02
C ALA A 4 -14.72 -4.76 0.12
N THR A 5 -13.55 -4.64 0.73
CA THR A 5 -12.31 -4.23 0.08
C THR A 5 -11.33 -5.39 0.18
N VAL A 6 -10.85 -5.84 -0.99
CA VAL A 6 -9.62 -6.63 -1.05
C VAL A 6 -8.53 -5.68 -1.50
N VAL A 7 -7.46 -5.61 -0.72
CA VAL A 7 -6.28 -4.85 -1.08
C VAL A 7 -5.09 -5.77 -1.10
N ASP A 8 -4.41 -5.79 -2.23
CA ASP A 8 -3.12 -6.44 -2.40
C ASP A 8 -2.14 -5.36 -2.84
N ALA A 9 -1.03 -5.21 -2.13
CA ALA A 9 0.00 -4.24 -2.48
C ALA A 9 1.40 -4.78 -2.19
N ALA A 10 2.33 -4.43 -3.06
CA ALA A 10 3.74 -4.71 -2.94
C ALA A 10 4.52 -3.43 -3.19
N PHE A 11 5.50 -3.12 -2.35
CA PHE A 11 6.31 -1.94 -2.55
C PHE A 11 7.74 -2.08 -2.02
N LYS A 12 8.64 -1.40 -2.71
CA LYS A 12 10.07 -1.33 -2.40
C LYS A 12 10.47 0.10 -2.12
N ILE A 13 11.13 0.33 -1.00
CA ILE A 13 11.51 1.67 -0.55
C ILE A 13 12.94 1.97 -1.02
N LYS A 14 13.12 3.12 -1.68
CA LYS A 14 14.42 3.57 -2.21
C LYS A 14 15.37 4.05 -1.11
N VAL A 15 14.83 4.71 -0.09
CA VAL A 15 15.57 5.25 1.05
C VAL A 15 15.87 4.18 2.09
N LYS A 16 17.07 4.24 2.69
CA LYS A 16 17.54 3.28 3.70
C LYS A 16 17.61 3.83 5.11
N GLU A 17 17.23 5.10 5.31
CA GLU A 17 17.19 5.75 6.62
C GLU A 17 16.10 5.08 7.48
N PRO A 18 16.44 4.36 8.57
CA PRO A 18 15.48 3.55 9.31
C PRO A 18 14.25 4.32 9.81
N ALA A 19 14.45 5.54 10.33
CA ALA A 19 13.34 6.35 10.84
C ALA A 19 12.34 6.78 9.75
N VAL A 20 12.82 6.93 8.51
CA VAL A 20 11.96 7.27 7.36
C VAL A 20 11.22 6.03 6.89
N VAL A 21 11.92 4.89 6.81
CA VAL A 21 11.32 3.61 6.46
C VAL A 21 10.22 3.25 7.43
N GLU A 22 10.50 3.26 8.74
CA GLU A 22 9.53 2.95 9.80
C GLU A 22 8.26 3.82 9.66
N LYS A 23 8.42 5.13 9.47
CA LYS A 23 7.29 6.04 9.26
C LYS A 23 6.46 5.71 8.01
N ILE A 24 7.11 5.34 6.91
CA ILE A 24 6.40 4.93 5.68
C ILE A 24 5.59 3.66 5.95
N LEU A 25 6.19 2.69 6.66
CA LEU A 25 5.54 1.42 7.01
C LEU A 25 4.35 1.65 7.95
N GLU A 26 4.50 2.43 9.02
CA GLU A 26 3.40 2.76 9.95
C GLU A 26 2.21 3.41 9.23
N GLU A 27 2.47 4.41 8.39
CA GLU A 27 1.41 5.08 7.64
C GLU A 27 0.79 4.17 6.57
N ALA A 28 1.56 3.26 5.98
CA ALA A 28 1.03 2.24 5.08
C ALA A 28 0.10 1.28 5.83
N GLU A 29 0.50 0.75 6.98
CA GLU A 29 -0.36 -0.12 7.80
C GLU A 29 -1.68 0.58 8.18
N GLU A 30 -1.63 1.87 8.49
CA GLU A 30 -2.83 2.67 8.76
C GLU A 30 -3.72 2.80 7.52
N VAL A 31 -3.13 3.17 6.37
CA VAL A 31 -3.84 3.40 5.10
C VAL A 31 -4.50 2.13 4.58
N PHE A 32 -3.80 1.00 4.67
CA PHE A 32 -4.21 -0.30 4.17
C PHE A 32 -4.95 -1.15 5.22
N GLU A 33 -4.99 -0.70 6.48
CA GLU A 33 -5.63 -1.37 7.62
C GLU A 33 -5.16 -2.83 7.80
N CYS A 34 -3.90 -3.10 7.47
CA CYS A 34 -3.28 -4.42 7.62
C CYS A 34 -1.81 -4.30 8.03
N LYS A 35 -1.23 -5.43 8.46
CA LYS A 35 0.18 -5.51 8.81
C LYS A 35 1.04 -5.71 7.57
N ILE A 36 2.22 -5.11 7.58
CA ILE A 36 3.20 -5.28 6.52
C ILE A 36 4.06 -6.50 6.81
N GLU A 37 4.29 -7.30 5.78
CA GLU A 37 5.26 -8.39 5.79
C GLU A 37 6.43 -8.03 4.88
N TYR A 38 7.65 -8.39 5.26
CA TYR A 38 8.84 -8.17 4.44
C TYR A 38 9.36 -9.50 3.91
N ASP A 39 9.56 -9.58 2.60
CA ASP A 39 10.18 -10.73 1.93
C ASP A 39 11.65 -10.39 1.61
N GLU A 40 12.57 -11.03 2.33
CA GLU A 40 14.01 -10.86 2.14
C GLU A 40 14.49 -11.33 0.76
N SER A 41 13.83 -12.30 0.14
CA SER A 41 14.24 -12.85 -1.17
C SER A 41 13.95 -11.89 -2.32
N MET A 42 12.93 -11.06 -2.15
CA MET A 42 12.50 -10.04 -3.12
C MET A 42 12.89 -8.61 -2.71
N ASP A 43 13.43 -8.43 -1.50
CA ASP A 43 13.67 -7.10 -0.91
C ASP A 43 12.43 -6.20 -1.02
N THR A 44 11.26 -6.75 -0.70
CA THR A 44 9.96 -6.14 -0.97
C THR A 44 9.03 -6.26 0.24
N PHE A 45 8.28 -5.20 0.51
CA PHE A 45 7.22 -5.18 1.50
C PHE A 45 5.89 -5.56 0.84
N PHE A 46 5.12 -6.42 1.50
CA PHE A 46 3.82 -6.90 1.08
C PHE A 46 2.74 -6.49 2.07
N LEU A 47 1.57 -6.20 1.52
CA LEU A 47 0.36 -5.81 2.24
C LEU A 47 -0.79 -6.59 1.63
N TYR A 48 -1.47 -7.40 2.44
CA TYR A 48 -2.67 -8.08 2.02
C TYR A 48 -3.78 -7.86 3.05
N ASN A 49 -4.89 -7.25 2.62
CA ASN A 49 -6.08 -7.07 3.43
C ASN A 49 -7.29 -7.62 2.68
N MET A 50 -7.90 -8.68 3.23
CA MET A 50 -9.18 -9.19 2.76
C MET A 50 -10.20 -9.01 3.89
N SER A 51 -10.91 -7.88 3.88
CA SER A 51 -11.86 -7.55 4.93
C SER A 51 -13.18 -7.04 4.37
N TRP A 52 -14.27 -7.62 4.88
CA TRP A 52 -15.64 -7.22 4.57
C TRP A 52 -16.05 -5.90 5.23
N MET A 53 -15.20 -5.36 6.10
CA MET A 53 -15.45 -4.18 6.94
C MET A 53 -14.32 -3.14 6.84
N SER A 54 -13.38 -3.30 5.90
CA SER A 54 -12.26 -2.37 5.77
C SER A 54 -12.73 -1.01 5.22
N HIS A 55 -12.09 0.06 5.71
CA HIS A 55 -12.36 1.44 5.30
C HIS A 55 -11.23 1.99 4.41
N VAL A 56 -10.52 1.09 3.73
CA VAL A 56 -9.53 1.48 2.74
C VAL A 56 -10.26 2.12 1.56
N THR A 57 -9.84 3.33 1.19
CA THR A 57 -10.41 4.05 0.05
C THR A 57 -9.34 4.44 -0.93
N LYS A 58 -9.73 4.60 -2.20
CA LYS A 58 -8.85 5.06 -3.28
C LYS A 58 -8.13 6.36 -2.90
N GLU A 59 -8.83 7.29 -2.25
CA GLU A 59 -8.29 8.61 -1.88
C GLU A 59 -7.21 8.52 -0.80
N ARG A 60 -7.33 7.57 0.14
CA ARG A 60 -6.29 7.33 1.16
C ARG A 60 -5.01 6.81 0.50
N ILE A 61 -5.15 5.83 -0.40
CA ILE A 61 -4.03 5.25 -1.16
C ILE A 61 -3.40 6.31 -2.07
N ASP A 62 -4.20 7.09 -2.81
CA ASP A 62 -3.70 8.17 -3.67
C ASP A 62 -2.87 9.21 -2.89
N ARG A 63 -3.31 9.58 -1.68
CA ARG A 63 -2.58 10.50 -0.81
C ARG A 63 -1.26 9.91 -0.33
N PHE A 64 -1.27 8.64 0.08
CA PHE A 64 -0.06 7.92 0.49
C PHE A 64 0.96 7.88 -0.65
N ILE A 65 0.53 7.44 -1.84
CA ILE A 65 1.35 7.39 -3.04
C ILE A 65 1.93 8.76 -3.36
N LYS A 66 1.10 9.81 -3.39
CA LYS A 66 1.55 11.16 -3.71
C LYS A 66 2.59 11.67 -2.73
N LYS A 67 2.41 11.37 -1.44
CA LYS A 67 3.32 11.79 -0.37
C LYS A 67 4.68 11.11 -0.46
N TYR A 68 4.70 9.82 -0.77
CA TYR A 68 5.92 9.00 -0.74
C TYR A 68 6.49 8.64 -2.11
N ARG A 69 5.92 9.18 -3.19
CA ARG A 69 6.30 8.86 -4.57
C ARG A 69 7.80 8.88 -4.81
N GLU A 70 8.52 9.87 -4.30
CA GLU A 70 9.97 10.03 -4.54
C GLU A 70 10.83 9.11 -3.67
N LEU A 71 10.25 8.57 -2.59
CA LEU A 71 10.92 7.70 -1.63
C LEU A 71 10.70 6.21 -1.92
N ILE A 72 9.74 5.90 -2.79
CA ILE A 72 9.39 4.54 -3.20
C ILE A 72 10.09 4.23 -4.54
N GLU A 73 10.78 3.09 -4.62
CA GLU A 73 11.41 2.57 -5.84
C GLU A 73 10.36 1.91 -6.72
N GLU A 74 9.57 1.00 -6.15
CA GLU A 74 8.50 0.29 -6.84
C GLU A 74 7.25 0.24 -5.96
N PHE A 75 6.07 0.39 -6.56
CA PHE A 75 4.78 0.26 -5.90
C PHE A 75 3.80 -0.39 -6.86
N ASP A 76 3.18 -1.48 -6.44
CA ASP A 76 2.07 -2.12 -7.12
C ASP A 76 0.94 -2.31 -6.11
N ALA A 77 -0.28 -1.95 -6.46
CA ALA A 77 -1.43 -2.17 -5.58
C ALA A 77 -2.71 -2.31 -6.37
N ASP A 78 -3.58 -3.20 -5.92
CA ASP A 78 -4.94 -3.35 -6.39
C ASP A 78 -5.93 -3.19 -5.24
N LEU A 79 -6.94 -2.35 -5.44
CA LEU A 79 -8.10 -2.17 -4.57
C LEU A 79 -9.35 -2.70 -5.29
N TYR A 80 -9.84 -3.84 -4.83
CA TYR A 80 -11.08 -4.45 -5.30
C TYR A 80 -12.24 -4.03 -4.40
N MET A 81 -13.23 -3.35 -4.96
CA MET A 81 -14.45 -2.95 -4.26
C MET A 81 -15.65 -3.69 -4.86
N LEU A 82 -16.46 -4.37 -4.04
CA LEU A 82 -17.60 -5.17 -4.54
C LEU A 82 -18.64 -4.37 -5.33
N THR A 83 -18.81 -3.09 -5.01
CA THR A 83 -19.86 -2.22 -5.59
C THR A 83 -19.30 -0.98 -6.27
N ALA A 84 -17.97 -0.89 -6.44
CA ALA A 84 -17.31 0.23 -7.08
C ALA A 84 -16.25 -0.27 -8.08
N PRO A 85 -15.80 0.60 -9.01
CA PRO A 85 -14.73 0.26 -9.94
C PRO A 85 -13.46 -0.13 -9.19
N HIS A 86 -12.80 -1.20 -9.62
CA HIS A 86 -11.48 -1.54 -9.10
C HIS A 86 -10.49 -0.41 -9.42
N ALA A 87 -9.53 -0.18 -8.52
CA ALA A 87 -8.45 0.77 -8.72
C ALA A 87 -7.11 0.03 -8.62
N SER A 88 -6.22 0.30 -9.57
CA SER A 88 -4.88 -0.28 -9.59
C SER A 88 -3.84 0.83 -9.72
N TRP A 89 -2.71 0.66 -9.05
CA TRP A 89 -1.58 1.59 -9.10
C TRP A 89 -0.32 0.84 -9.43
N LYS A 90 0.47 1.38 -10.37
CA LYS A 90 1.79 0.87 -10.69
C LYS A 90 2.77 2.02 -10.82
N ILE A 91 3.80 2.01 -9.99
CA ILE A 91 4.86 3.02 -9.94
C ILE A 91 6.18 2.29 -9.99
N LYS A 92 7.08 2.80 -10.84
CA LYS A 92 8.46 2.33 -10.92
C LYS A 92 9.33 3.55 -11.18
N ASN A 93 10.16 3.87 -10.20
CA ASN A 93 11.10 4.98 -10.25
C ASN A 93 12.50 4.40 -10.42
N ASN A 94 13.06 4.56 -11.62
CA ASN A 94 14.44 4.16 -11.94
C ASN A 94 15.47 4.98 -11.15
#